data_AF-A0A8J6BMW1-F1
#
_entry.id   AF-A0A8J6BMW1-F1
#
_cell.length_a   1.000
_cell.length_b   1.000
_cell.length_c   1.000
_cell.angle_alpha   90.00
_cell.angle_beta   90.00
_cell.angle_gamma   90.00
#
_symmetry.space_group_name_H-M   'P 1'
#
loop_
_entity.id
_entity.type
_entity.pdbx_description
1 polymer ?
#
loop_
_entity_poly.entity_id
_entity_poly.type
_entity_poly.pdbx_seq_one_letter_code
_entity_poly.pdbx_strand_id
1 'polypeptide(L)'
;MQFLCINRPCIGRRPSTSKQSLPSPSPSHLLNHNTRRRISSTDMACHQRSISLPSRPHSNVEQELCRVETCTSSPSMTIETISNGLRSLGDIYSSIEDIMCLPSNQIFSSQQRTLLEGEMECSLETLDLCNAMHEVFAELKDIIQDMQVSLRRGDDAIVQAKIQSYIRLVKKAKKHFKKTVKKVTSDEEDCRMVKLLSEARDITTSLLESAMYLLSKQIATPKCLSSPNHSRRKTQLFAARSSCRC
;
A
#
# COMPACT_ATOMS: atom_id res chain seq x y z
N MET A 1 5.09 -2.51 7.56
CA MET A 1 4.43 -3.82 7.86
C MET A 1 5.38 -4.90 8.38
N GLN A 2 6.42 -5.35 7.66
CA GLN A 2 7.37 -6.34 8.21
C GLN A 2 8.10 -5.85 9.49
N PHE A 3 8.25 -4.54 9.65
CA PHE A 3 8.89 -3.94 10.83
C PHE A 3 7.97 -3.87 12.07
N LEU A 4 6.63 -3.82 11.90
CA LEU A 4 5.68 -3.88 13.03
C LEU A 4 5.66 -5.26 13.70
N CYS A 5 5.89 -6.34 12.95
CA CYS A 5 5.90 -7.70 13.51
C CYS A 5 7.14 -8.02 14.37
N ILE A 6 8.23 -7.24 14.26
CA ILE A 6 9.51 -7.50 14.95
C ILE A 6 9.53 -6.90 16.37
N ASN A 7 8.73 -5.86 16.63
CA ASN A 7 8.67 -5.21 17.94
C ASN A 7 7.54 -5.77 18.82
N ARG A 8 7.58 -7.06 19.16
CA ARG A 8 6.89 -7.57 20.36
C ARG A 8 7.76 -7.21 21.58
N PRO A 9 7.39 -6.25 22.46
CA PRO A 9 8.12 -6.02 23.68
C PRO A 9 7.81 -7.19 24.63
N CYS A 10 8.84 -7.93 25.03
CA CYS A 10 8.74 -8.97 26.03
C CYS A 10 8.21 -8.38 27.36
N ILE A 11 7.09 -8.92 27.84
CA ILE A 11 6.46 -8.54 29.10
C ILE A 11 7.34 -9.02 30.27
N GLY A 12 8.04 -8.08 30.92
CA GLY A 12 8.80 -8.30 32.16
C GLY A 12 8.13 -7.67 33.37
N ARG A 13 7.82 -8.50 34.37
CA ARG A 13 7.12 -8.17 35.63
C ARG A 13 7.83 -7.09 36.46
N ARG A 14 7.04 -6.22 37.11
CA ARG A 14 7.47 -5.37 38.24
C ARG A 14 7.65 -6.18 39.52
N PRO A 15 8.60 -5.77 40.39
CA PRO A 15 8.39 -5.77 41.83
C PRO A 15 8.39 -4.35 42.42
N SER A 16 7.82 -4.26 43.62
CA SER A 16 7.35 -3.08 44.35
C SER A 16 8.31 -2.55 45.44
N THR A 17 8.02 -1.32 45.90
CA THR A 17 8.46 -0.61 47.14
C THR A 17 9.87 0.02 47.09
N SER A 18 10.17 1.20 47.65
CA SER A 18 9.63 1.91 48.82
C SER A 18 9.91 3.44 48.78
N LYS A 19 9.25 4.18 49.68
CA LYS A 19 9.30 5.64 49.91
C LYS A 19 10.65 6.10 50.49
N GLN A 20 11.06 7.35 50.20
CA GLN A 20 11.57 8.31 51.22
C GLN A 20 11.82 9.72 50.64
N SER A 21 11.93 10.68 51.56
CA SER A 21 11.57 12.10 51.52
C SER A 21 12.71 13.10 51.23
N LEU A 22 12.28 14.33 50.85
CA LEU A 22 12.91 15.68 50.88
C LEU A 22 13.94 15.93 52.04
N PRO A 23 14.83 16.97 51.99
CA PRO A 23 14.47 18.37 51.68
C PRO A 23 15.49 19.26 50.90
N SER A 24 15.02 20.46 50.56
CA SER A 24 15.69 21.65 50.00
C SER A 24 16.74 22.28 50.96
N PRO A 25 17.59 23.22 50.48
CA PRO A 25 17.27 24.65 50.68
C PRO A 25 17.82 25.64 49.60
N SER A 26 17.19 26.82 49.52
CA SER A 26 17.75 28.12 49.05
C SER A 26 18.16 28.95 50.29
N PRO A 27 18.61 30.24 50.26
CA PRO A 27 18.90 31.19 49.18
C PRO A 27 20.19 32.05 49.40
N SER A 28 20.57 32.92 48.46
CA SER A 28 20.84 34.36 48.72
C SER A 28 21.42 35.12 47.51
N HIS A 29 21.02 36.40 47.46
CA HIS A 29 21.29 37.44 46.48
C HIS A 29 22.73 37.97 46.53
N LEU A 30 23.24 38.52 45.42
CA LEU A 30 24.02 39.77 45.42
C LEU A 30 23.91 40.50 44.07
N LEU A 31 23.59 41.80 44.16
CA LEU A 31 23.66 42.82 43.11
C LEU A 31 25.11 42.98 42.58
N ASN A 32 25.26 43.32 41.29
CA ASN A 32 26.21 44.39 40.92
C ASN A 32 25.80 45.15 39.65
N HIS A 33 26.08 46.45 39.70
CA HIS A 33 25.68 47.50 38.78
C HIS A 33 26.70 47.75 37.65
N ASN A 34 26.17 48.25 36.54
CA ASN A 34 26.77 49.18 35.57
C ASN A 34 27.95 48.70 34.71
N THR A 35 27.81 48.77 33.38
CA THR A 35 28.42 49.86 32.58
C THR A 35 27.79 49.91 31.19
N ARG A 36 27.27 51.09 30.86
CA ARG A 36 26.74 51.51 29.55
C ARG A 36 27.92 51.79 28.62
N ARG A 37 28.00 51.13 27.46
CA ARG A 37 28.67 51.66 26.26
C ARG A 37 27.76 51.52 25.05
N ARG A 38 27.31 52.65 24.52
CA ARG A 38 26.84 52.78 23.13
C ARG A 38 27.97 53.43 22.35
N ILE A 39 28.46 52.76 21.32
CA ILE A 39 29.00 53.39 20.11
C ILE A 39 28.35 52.62 18.95
N SER A 40 27.80 53.39 18.01
CA SER A 40 27.00 52.98 16.87
C SER A 40 27.88 52.60 15.67
N SER A 41 27.28 51.85 14.74
CA SER A 41 27.62 51.66 13.33
C SER A 41 28.45 50.43 12.96
N THR A 42 27.77 49.32 12.65
CA THR A 42 27.46 48.92 11.27
C THR A 42 26.56 47.70 11.32
N ASP A 43 25.40 47.84 10.68
CA ASP A 43 24.39 46.81 10.50
C ASP A 43 24.96 45.70 9.60
N MET A 44 25.17 44.52 10.19
CA MET A 44 25.10 43.25 9.46
C MET A 44 24.50 42.23 10.42
N ALA A 45 23.17 42.14 10.37
CA ALA A 45 22.45 40.99 10.90
C ALA A 45 23.10 39.70 10.38
N CYS A 46 23.74 38.94 11.27
CA CYS A 46 24.03 37.54 10.99
C CYS A 46 22.68 36.82 11.03
N HIS A 47 22.00 36.82 9.88
CA HIS A 47 20.85 35.97 9.61
C HIS A 47 21.29 34.53 9.84
N GLN A 48 21.00 34.01 11.02
CA GLN A 48 20.98 32.59 11.28
C GLN A 48 19.83 32.03 10.44
N ARG A 49 20.13 31.70 9.19
CA ARG A 49 19.22 30.97 8.31
C ARG A 49 19.10 29.59 8.94
N SER A 50 18.03 29.41 9.71
CA SER A 50 17.54 28.09 10.07
C SER A 50 17.37 27.31 8.77
N ILE A 51 18.30 26.41 8.50
CA ILE A 51 18.09 25.33 7.55
C ILE A 51 17.12 24.37 8.21
N SER A 52 15.84 24.77 8.26
CA SER A 52 14.79 23.77 8.32
C SER A 52 14.98 22.94 7.06
N LEU A 53 15.52 21.72 7.22
CA LEU A 53 15.22 20.65 6.28
C LEU A 53 13.74 20.77 5.96
N PRO A 54 13.31 20.64 4.69
CA PRO A 54 11.89 20.61 4.41
C PRO A 54 11.35 19.52 5.31
N SER A 55 10.61 19.91 6.35
CA SER A 55 9.79 18.97 7.07
C SER A 55 8.98 18.37 5.94
N ARG A 56 9.14 17.07 5.71
CA ARG A 56 8.10 16.31 5.02
C ARG A 56 6.85 16.84 5.70
N PRO A 57 5.92 17.51 4.97
CA PRO A 57 4.67 17.88 5.59
C PRO A 57 4.25 16.56 6.21
N HIS A 58 4.08 16.49 7.53
CA HIS A 58 3.34 15.40 8.11
C HIS A 58 1.94 15.63 7.55
N SER A 59 1.77 15.22 6.28
CA SER A 59 0.55 15.26 5.54
C SER A 59 -0.39 14.53 6.45
N ASN A 60 -1.48 15.21 6.79
CA ASN A 60 -2.45 14.60 7.68
C ASN A 60 -2.80 13.25 7.03
N VAL A 61 -2.44 12.15 7.69
CA VAL A 61 -2.62 10.79 7.14
C VAL A 61 -4.08 10.61 6.73
N GLU A 62 -5.02 11.18 7.49
CA GLU A 62 -6.45 11.21 7.19
C GLU A 62 -6.75 11.87 5.83
N GLN A 63 -6.04 12.96 5.50
CA GLN A 63 -6.19 13.64 4.22
C GLN A 63 -5.62 12.80 3.06
N GLU A 64 -4.49 12.14 3.25
CA GLU A 64 -3.94 11.23 2.24
C GLU A 64 -4.87 10.05 1.98
N LEU A 65 -5.43 9.50 3.05
CA LEU A 65 -6.33 8.36 3.01
C LEU A 65 -7.64 8.72 2.30
N CYS A 66 -8.22 9.89 2.61
CA CYS A 66 -9.37 10.44 1.89
C CYS A 66 -9.06 10.70 0.39
N ARG A 67 -7.86 11.17 0.06
CA ARG A 67 -7.44 11.34 -1.36
C ARG A 67 -7.39 10.01 -2.09
N VAL A 68 -6.84 8.96 -1.47
CA VAL A 68 -6.82 7.63 -2.09
C VAL A 68 -8.27 7.15 -2.26
N GLU A 69 -9.09 7.21 -1.21
CA GLU A 69 -10.48 6.76 -1.23
C GLU A 69 -11.28 7.43 -2.37
N THR A 70 -11.19 8.75 -2.49
CA THR A 70 -11.88 9.52 -3.54
C THR A 70 -11.41 9.15 -4.93
N CYS A 71 -10.10 8.93 -5.13
CA CYS A 71 -9.57 8.45 -6.41
C CYS A 71 -10.06 7.02 -6.73
N THR A 72 -10.21 6.17 -5.72
CA THR A 72 -10.58 4.76 -5.89
C THR A 72 -12.09 4.50 -5.95
N SER A 73 -12.91 5.47 -5.52
CA SER A 73 -14.38 5.39 -5.59
C SER A 73 -14.93 5.63 -7.00
N SER A 74 -14.07 5.94 -7.98
CA SER A 74 -14.49 6.21 -9.35
C SER A 74 -14.99 4.93 -10.05
N PRO A 75 -16.15 4.96 -10.75
CA PRO A 75 -16.69 3.80 -11.45
C PRO A 75 -15.84 3.33 -12.64
N SER A 76 -14.89 4.17 -13.10
CA SER A 76 -13.97 3.86 -14.20
C SER A 76 -12.54 3.63 -13.69
N MET A 77 -12.38 2.75 -12.71
CA MET A 77 -11.08 2.49 -12.14
C MET A 77 -10.18 1.70 -13.10
N THR A 78 -8.98 2.24 -13.34
CA THR A 78 -7.98 1.65 -14.26
C THR A 78 -6.92 0.86 -13.50
N ILE A 79 -6.16 0.02 -14.20
CA ILE A 79 -5.01 -0.71 -13.61
C ILE A 79 -4.00 0.28 -13.02
N GLU A 80 -3.77 1.41 -13.69
CA GLU A 80 -2.87 2.47 -13.22
C GLU A 80 -3.39 3.10 -11.93
N THR A 81 -4.68 3.44 -11.87
CA THR A 81 -5.32 3.97 -10.66
C THR A 81 -5.18 3.01 -9.48
N ILE A 82 -5.39 1.71 -9.70
CA ILE A 82 -5.24 0.67 -8.67
C ILE A 82 -3.78 0.59 -8.20
N SER A 83 -2.82 0.53 -9.13
CA SER A 83 -1.40 0.47 -8.80
C SER A 83 -0.94 1.70 -8.02
N ASN A 84 -1.42 2.89 -8.40
CA ASN A 84 -1.10 4.13 -7.70
C ASN A 84 -1.75 4.14 -6.30
N GLY A 85 -3.00 3.72 -6.17
CA GLY A 85 -3.68 3.60 -4.88
C GLY A 85 -2.96 2.65 -3.92
N LEU A 86 -2.56 1.47 -4.39
CA LEU A 86 -1.80 0.48 -3.59
C LEU A 86 -0.42 1.01 -3.18
N ARG A 87 0.25 1.76 -4.06
CA ARG A 87 1.52 2.42 -3.73
C ARG A 87 1.33 3.45 -2.63
N SER A 88 0.36 4.36 -2.81
CA SER A 88 0.04 5.38 -1.81
C SER A 88 -0.36 4.77 -0.47
N LEU A 89 -1.07 3.64 -0.46
CA LEU A 89 -1.38 2.91 0.77
C LEU A 89 -0.12 2.39 1.46
N GLY A 90 0.88 1.90 0.72
CA GLY A 90 2.17 1.53 1.29
C GLY A 90 2.86 2.70 1.99
N ASP A 91 2.82 3.89 1.39
CA ASP A 91 3.35 5.11 1.99
C ASP A 91 2.54 5.54 3.23
N ILE A 92 1.20 5.41 3.19
CA ILE A 92 0.30 5.68 4.32
C ILE A 92 0.59 4.75 5.49
N TYR A 93 0.67 3.43 5.27
CA TYR A 93 1.01 2.47 6.33
C TYR A 93 2.38 2.76 6.95
N SER A 94 3.35 3.23 6.16
CA SER A 94 4.67 3.65 6.66
C SER A 94 4.56 4.91 7.54
N SER A 95 3.75 5.89 7.13
CA SER A 95 3.47 7.09 7.93
C SER A 95 2.74 6.76 9.24
N ILE A 96 1.80 5.80 9.20
CA ILE A 96 1.10 5.29 10.40
C ILE A 96 2.10 4.63 11.36
N GLU A 97 3.01 3.80 10.84
CA GLU A 97 4.10 3.18 11.61
C GLU A 97 4.98 4.24 12.29
N ASP A 98 5.42 5.27 11.55
CA ASP A 98 6.19 6.38 12.10
C ASP A 98 5.46 7.09 13.25
N ILE A 99 4.14 7.33 13.10
CA ILE A 99 3.30 7.94 14.14
C ILE A 99 3.24 7.03 15.37
N MET A 100 3.04 5.72 15.21
CA MET A 100 2.99 4.77 16.32
C MET A 100 4.29 4.71 17.11
N CYS A 101 5.42 4.86 16.45
CA CYS A 101 6.73 4.83 17.08
C CYS A 101 7.06 6.10 17.89
N LEU A 102 6.31 7.20 17.71
CA LEU A 102 6.53 8.43 18.47
C LEU A 102 6.28 8.22 19.97
N PRO A 103 7.13 8.77 20.86
CA PRO A 103 6.95 8.64 22.32
C PRO A 103 5.60 9.13 22.82
N SER A 104 5.02 10.16 22.17
CA SER A 104 3.71 10.71 22.49
C SER A 104 2.56 9.72 22.28
N ASN A 105 2.74 8.73 21.40
CA ASN A 105 1.72 7.74 21.05
C ASN A 105 1.95 6.40 21.75
N GLN A 106 2.96 6.27 22.62
CA GLN A 106 3.19 5.05 23.41
C GLN A 106 2.23 4.90 24.60
N ILE A 107 1.44 5.93 24.91
CA ILE A 107 0.49 5.96 26.02
C ILE A 107 -0.90 5.53 25.51
N PHE A 108 -1.04 4.25 25.18
CA PHE A 108 -2.36 3.64 24.97
C PHE A 108 -2.96 3.16 26.30
N SER A 109 -4.27 3.35 26.48
CA SER A 109 -5.00 2.65 27.54
C SER A 109 -4.98 1.14 27.28
N SER A 110 -5.26 0.32 28.30
CA SER A 110 -5.33 -1.14 28.10
C SER A 110 -6.34 -1.52 27.02
N GLN A 111 -7.49 -0.86 26.99
CA GLN A 111 -8.54 -1.08 26.00
C GLN A 111 -8.08 -0.71 24.58
N GLN A 112 -7.42 0.44 24.42
CA GLN A 112 -6.89 0.87 23.11
C GLN A 112 -5.82 -0.09 22.58
N ARG A 113 -4.98 -0.66 23.46
CA ARG A 113 -4.00 -1.68 23.03
C ARG A 113 -4.69 -2.93 22.48
N THR A 114 -5.73 -3.42 23.15
CA THR A 114 -6.47 -4.60 22.71
C THR A 114 -7.16 -4.36 21.36
N LEU A 115 -7.78 -3.19 21.17
CA LEU A 115 -8.39 -2.83 19.88
C LEU A 115 -7.34 -2.73 18.77
N LEU A 116 -6.21 -2.08 19.06
CA LEU A 116 -5.10 -1.96 18.11
C LEU A 116 -4.49 -3.31 17.74
N GLU A 117 -4.34 -4.23 18.70
CA GLU A 117 -3.85 -5.59 18.44
C GLU A 117 -4.81 -6.37 17.52
N GLY A 118 -6.12 -6.29 17.77
CA GLY A 118 -7.12 -6.90 16.89
C GLY A 118 -7.11 -6.33 15.48
N GLU A 119 -6.98 -5.01 15.33
CA GLU A 119 -6.88 -4.36 14.03
C GLU A 119 -5.58 -4.71 13.29
N MET A 120 -4.46 -4.84 14.01
CA MET A 120 -3.20 -5.30 13.42
C MET A 120 -3.30 -6.73 12.90
N GLU A 121 -4.02 -7.62 13.59
CA GLU A 121 -4.28 -8.99 13.10
C GLU A 121 -5.08 -8.95 11.79
N CYS A 122 -6.13 -8.13 11.72
CA CYS A 122 -6.92 -7.96 10.49
C CYS A 122 -6.09 -7.35 9.34
N SER A 123 -5.18 -6.42 9.66
CA SER A 123 -4.22 -5.86 8.70
C SER A 123 -3.21 -6.90 8.20
N LEU A 124 -2.81 -7.84 9.06
CA LEU A 124 -1.94 -8.96 8.70
C LEU A 124 -2.64 -9.94 7.74
N GLU A 125 -3.90 -10.30 8.03
CA GLU A 125 -4.71 -11.10 7.10
C GLU A 125 -4.84 -10.43 5.72
N THR A 126 -4.97 -9.10 5.69
CA THR A 126 -5.01 -8.32 4.44
C THR A 126 -3.67 -8.34 3.72
N LEU A 127 -2.54 -8.32 4.44
CA LEU A 127 -1.21 -8.46 3.85
C LEU A 127 -1.01 -9.85 3.23
N ASP A 128 -1.48 -10.92 3.87
CA ASP A 128 -1.44 -12.27 3.31
C ASP A 128 -2.23 -12.35 2.00
N LEU A 129 -3.38 -11.67 1.95
CA LEU A 129 -4.17 -11.55 0.73
C LEU A 129 -3.42 -10.78 -0.38
N CYS A 130 -2.74 -9.69 -0.03
CA CYS A 130 -1.86 -8.95 -0.95
C CYS A 130 -0.75 -9.85 -1.52
N ASN A 131 -0.09 -10.64 -0.67
CA ASN A 131 0.96 -11.55 -1.07
C ASN A 131 0.45 -12.63 -2.03
N ALA A 132 -0.68 -13.26 -1.71
CA ALA A 132 -1.32 -14.24 -2.60
C ALA A 132 -1.70 -13.61 -3.96
N MET A 133 -2.16 -12.36 -3.98
CA MET A 133 -2.49 -11.67 -5.22
C MET A 133 -1.23 -11.31 -6.04
N HIS A 134 -0.15 -10.92 -5.36
CA HIS A 134 1.14 -10.66 -6.00
C HIS A 134 1.70 -11.92 -6.67
N GLU A 135 1.61 -13.10 -6.03
CA GLU A 135 1.99 -14.38 -6.63
C GLU A 135 1.19 -14.68 -7.90
N VAL A 136 -0.13 -14.46 -7.87
CA VAL A 136 -0.99 -14.60 -9.05
C VAL A 136 -0.55 -13.66 -10.17
N PHE A 137 -0.22 -12.40 -9.87
CA PHE A 137 0.27 -11.47 -10.89
C PHE A 137 1.62 -11.86 -11.47
N ALA A 138 2.53 -12.38 -10.64
CA ALA A 138 3.81 -12.89 -11.10
C ALA A 138 3.61 -14.04 -12.10
N GLU A 139 2.78 -15.02 -11.76
CA GLU A 139 2.47 -16.14 -12.67
C GLU A 139 1.74 -15.67 -13.94
N LEU A 140 0.82 -14.70 -13.84
CA LEU A 140 0.17 -14.11 -15.01
C LEU A 140 1.18 -13.40 -15.93
N LYS A 141 2.13 -12.67 -15.35
CA LYS A 141 3.20 -12.00 -16.11
C LYS A 141 4.03 -13.02 -16.87
N ASP A 142 4.40 -14.13 -16.26
CA ASP A 142 5.17 -15.20 -16.91
C ASP A 142 4.37 -15.84 -18.06
N ILE A 143 3.08 -16.14 -17.84
CA ILE A 143 2.19 -16.66 -18.90
C ILE A 143 2.11 -15.68 -20.08
N ILE A 144 1.99 -14.37 -19.82
CA ILE A 144 1.91 -13.34 -20.86
C ILE A 144 3.23 -13.26 -21.64
N GLN A 145 4.37 -13.29 -20.95
CA GLN A 145 5.68 -13.25 -21.61
C GLN A 145 5.90 -14.48 -22.50
N ASP A 146 5.60 -15.68 -22.01
CA ASP A 146 5.67 -16.91 -22.79
C ASP A 146 4.74 -16.88 -24.01
N MET A 147 3.53 -16.36 -23.83
CA MET A 147 2.57 -16.18 -24.92
C MET A 147 3.11 -15.23 -25.98
N GLN A 148 3.72 -14.10 -25.59
CA GLN A 148 4.34 -13.15 -26.52
C GLN A 148 5.50 -13.77 -27.30
N VAL A 149 6.34 -14.59 -26.64
CA VAL A 149 7.44 -15.31 -27.31
C VAL A 149 6.90 -16.32 -28.31
N SER A 150 5.89 -17.09 -27.93
CA SER A 150 5.26 -18.11 -28.79
C SER A 150 4.57 -17.48 -30.00
N LEU A 151 3.95 -16.31 -29.80
CA LEU A 151 3.32 -15.53 -30.88
C LEU A 151 4.34 -15.08 -31.94
N ARG A 152 5.54 -14.67 -31.51
CA ARG A 152 6.63 -14.28 -32.43
C ARG A 152 7.19 -15.46 -33.23
N ARG A 153 7.12 -16.68 -32.68
CA ARG A 153 7.54 -17.92 -33.35
C ARG A 153 6.48 -18.48 -34.30
N GLY A 154 5.22 -18.06 -34.16
CA GLY A 154 4.09 -18.59 -34.91
C GLY A 154 3.55 -19.92 -34.37
N ASP A 155 3.83 -20.24 -33.09
CA ASP A 155 3.42 -21.48 -32.45
C ASP A 155 1.98 -21.37 -31.91
N ASP A 156 1.00 -21.33 -32.81
CA ASP A 156 -0.42 -21.10 -32.47
C ASP A 156 -0.97 -22.09 -31.42
N ALA A 157 -0.53 -23.36 -31.46
CA ALA A 157 -0.92 -24.36 -30.47
C ALA A 157 -0.44 -24.03 -29.05
N ILE A 158 0.79 -23.51 -28.92
CA ILE A 158 1.35 -23.08 -27.63
C ILE A 158 0.66 -21.82 -27.14
N VAL A 159 0.39 -20.87 -28.04
CA VAL A 159 -0.37 -19.65 -27.72
C VAL A 159 -1.75 -20.01 -27.17
N GLN A 160 -2.48 -20.91 -27.82
CA GLN A 160 -3.78 -21.39 -27.33
C GLN A 160 -3.68 -22.05 -25.95
N ALA A 161 -2.66 -22.90 -25.72
CA ALA A 161 -2.43 -23.51 -24.42
C ALA A 161 -2.17 -22.46 -23.31
N LYS A 162 -1.40 -21.41 -23.61
CA LYS A 162 -1.11 -20.31 -22.66
C LYS A 162 -2.36 -19.46 -22.39
N ILE A 163 -3.23 -19.21 -23.37
CA ILE A 163 -4.52 -18.55 -23.16
C ILE A 163 -5.37 -19.36 -22.18
N GLN A 164 -5.44 -20.68 -22.33
CA GLN A 164 -6.16 -21.54 -21.39
C GLN A 164 -5.54 -21.54 -19.99
N SER A 165 -4.21 -21.50 -19.86
CA SER A 165 -3.53 -21.32 -18.57
C SER A 165 -3.89 -20.00 -17.90
N TYR A 166 -3.85 -18.89 -18.64
CA TYR A 166 -4.27 -17.57 -18.14
C TYR A 166 -5.70 -17.60 -17.59
N ILE A 167 -6.64 -18.12 -18.38
CA ILE A 167 -8.06 -18.21 -17.99
C ILE A 167 -8.23 -19.06 -16.73
N ARG A 168 -7.55 -20.21 -16.65
CA ARG A 168 -7.61 -21.09 -15.48
C ARG A 168 -7.07 -20.41 -14.24
N LEU A 169 -5.93 -19.73 -14.34
CA LEU A 169 -5.30 -19.04 -13.23
C LEU A 169 -6.20 -17.92 -12.68
N VAL A 170 -6.71 -17.03 -13.55
CA VAL A 170 -7.59 -15.94 -13.10
C VAL A 170 -8.88 -16.48 -12.47
N LYS A 171 -9.48 -17.55 -13.04
CA LYS A 171 -10.66 -18.21 -12.44
C LYS A 171 -10.36 -18.79 -11.06
N LYS A 172 -9.19 -19.42 -10.88
CA LYS A 172 -8.73 -19.96 -9.59
C LYS A 172 -8.54 -18.84 -8.57
N ALA A 173 -7.81 -17.79 -8.96
CA ALA A 173 -7.56 -16.62 -8.13
C ALA A 173 -8.86 -15.94 -7.68
N LYS A 174 -9.80 -15.71 -8.60
CA LYS A 174 -11.12 -15.14 -8.29
C LYS A 174 -11.89 -15.96 -7.25
N LYS A 175 -11.86 -17.30 -7.38
CA LYS A 175 -12.53 -18.21 -6.45
C LYS A 175 -11.88 -18.17 -5.06
N HIS A 176 -10.55 -18.08 -5.00
CA HIS A 176 -9.81 -17.95 -3.75
C HIS A 176 -10.14 -16.62 -3.06
N PHE A 177 -10.05 -15.53 -3.81
CA PHE A 177 -10.27 -14.17 -3.32
C PHE A 177 -11.67 -13.97 -2.74
N LYS A 178 -12.71 -14.46 -3.43
CA LYS A 178 -14.10 -14.39 -2.95
C LYS A 178 -14.34 -15.13 -1.62
N LYS A 179 -13.51 -16.12 -1.28
CA LYS A 179 -13.62 -16.85 -0.01
C LYS A 179 -12.90 -16.14 1.13
N THR A 180 -11.83 -15.41 0.83
CA THR A 180 -10.94 -14.81 1.81
C THR A 180 -11.39 -13.42 2.22
N VAL A 181 -12.02 -12.65 1.33
CA VAL A 181 -12.58 -11.35 1.72
C VAL A 181 -13.81 -11.55 2.61
N LYS A 182 -13.58 -11.51 3.92
CA LYS A 182 -14.63 -11.32 4.93
C LYS A 182 -14.66 -9.82 5.23
N LYS A 183 -15.84 -9.21 5.15
CA LYS A 183 -16.02 -7.83 5.58
C LYS A 183 -15.90 -7.79 7.10
N VAL A 184 -14.76 -7.32 7.59
CA VAL A 184 -14.59 -7.00 9.01
C VAL A 184 -15.20 -5.62 9.19
N THR A 185 -16.44 -5.56 9.68
CA THR A 185 -17.03 -4.30 10.15
C THR A 185 -16.51 -4.06 11.55
N SER A 186 -15.70 -3.03 11.76
CA SER A 186 -15.45 -2.55 13.10
C SER A 186 -16.53 -1.53 13.48
N ASP A 187 -17.17 -1.75 14.63
CA ASP A 187 -18.07 -0.77 15.24
C ASP A 187 -17.23 0.40 15.76
N GLU A 188 -17.77 1.62 15.70
CA GLU A 188 -17.13 2.89 16.03
C GLU A 188 -16.03 2.78 17.11
N GLU A 189 -14.76 2.82 16.67
CA GLU A 189 -13.62 2.76 17.56
C GLU A 189 -13.15 4.14 18.01
N ASP A 190 -13.16 4.37 19.32
CA ASP A 190 -12.64 5.58 19.99
C ASP A 190 -11.10 5.78 19.87
N CYS A 191 -10.39 4.90 19.13
CA CYS A 191 -8.95 5.00 18.94
C CYS A 191 -8.61 5.49 17.53
N ARG A 192 -8.05 6.71 17.44
CA ARG A 192 -7.60 7.30 16.17
C ARG A 192 -6.73 6.36 15.34
N MET A 193 -5.83 5.62 15.98
CA MET A 193 -4.93 4.69 15.28
C MET A 193 -5.67 3.51 14.66
N VAL A 194 -6.62 2.94 15.41
CA VAL A 194 -7.47 1.85 14.93
C VAL A 194 -8.28 2.32 13.73
N LYS A 195 -8.88 3.51 13.81
CA LYS A 195 -9.62 4.12 12.71
C LYS A 195 -8.77 4.30 11.45
N LEU A 196 -7.54 4.80 11.57
CA LEU A 196 -6.65 4.97 10.42
C LEU A 196 -6.27 3.65 9.77
N LEU A 197 -5.99 2.62 10.58
CA LEU A 197 -5.64 1.29 10.07
C LEU A 197 -6.84 0.62 9.41
N SER A 198 -8.03 0.67 10.02
CA SER A 198 -9.23 0.06 9.47
C SER A 198 -9.64 0.71 8.14
N GLU A 199 -9.57 2.04 8.04
CA GLU A 199 -9.85 2.77 6.80
C GLU A 199 -8.83 2.41 5.70
N ALA A 200 -7.53 2.39 6.02
CA ALA A 200 -6.49 1.96 5.07
C ALA A 200 -6.71 0.51 4.60
N ARG A 201 -7.10 -0.39 5.50
CA ARG A 201 -7.40 -1.79 5.20
C ARG A 201 -8.61 -1.93 4.27
N ASP A 202 -9.67 -1.18 4.52
CA ASP A 202 -10.89 -1.23 3.73
C ASP A 202 -10.64 -0.75 2.29
N ILE A 203 -9.88 0.36 2.14
CA ILE A 203 -9.45 0.84 0.81
C ILE A 203 -8.56 -0.19 0.12
N THR A 204 -7.60 -0.78 0.85
CA THR A 204 -6.73 -1.84 0.32
C THR A 204 -7.59 -2.98 -0.23
N THR A 205 -8.52 -3.48 0.57
CA THR A 205 -9.42 -4.58 0.20
C THR A 205 -10.24 -4.25 -1.05
N SER A 206 -10.81 -3.05 -1.12
CA SER A 206 -11.56 -2.55 -2.30
C SER A 206 -10.70 -2.50 -3.57
N LEU A 207 -9.45 -2.06 -3.46
CA LEU A 207 -8.50 -2.05 -4.57
C LEU A 207 -8.15 -3.46 -5.04
N LEU A 208 -7.92 -4.39 -4.11
CA LEU A 208 -7.65 -5.79 -4.44
C LEU A 208 -8.87 -6.44 -5.14
N GLU A 209 -10.08 -6.22 -4.63
CA GLU A 209 -11.33 -6.68 -5.26
C GLU A 209 -11.47 -6.18 -6.69
N SER A 210 -11.22 -4.89 -6.89
CA SER A 210 -11.31 -4.25 -8.19
C SER A 210 -10.25 -4.74 -9.17
N ALA A 211 -9.02 -5.00 -8.70
CA ALA A 211 -7.97 -5.60 -9.51
C ALA A 211 -8.40 -6.99 -10.02
N MET A 212 -8.97 -7.81 -9.13
CA MET A 212 -9.49 -9.13 -9.49
C MET A 212 -10.70 -9.05 -10.44
N TYR A 213 -11.55 -8.04 -10.29
CA TYR A 213 -12.64 -7.78 -11.21
C TYR A 213 -12.13 -7.42 -12.61
N LEU A 214 -11.14 -6.52 -12.72
CA LEU A 214 -10.53 -6.15 -14.00
C LEU A 214 -9.92 -7.36 -14.70
N LEU A 215 -9.13 -8.18 -13.99
CA LEU A 215 -8.58 -9.42 -14.54
C LEU A 215 -9.67 -10.36 -15.07
N SER A 216 -10.76 -10.50 -14.32
CA SER A 216 -11.91 -11.33 -14.72
C SER A 216 -12.58 -10.80 -15.99
N LYS A 217 -12.71 -9.47 -16.12
CA LYS A 217 -13.30 -8.81 -17.29
C LYS A 217 -12.47 -9.06 -18.56
N GLN A 218 -11.13 -9.05 -18.45
CA GLN A 218 -10.24 -9.33 -19.57
C GLN A 218 -10.44 -10.74 -20.17
N ILE A 219 -10.92 -11.71 -19.39
CA ILE A 219 -11.28 -13.06 -19.88
C ILE A 219 -12.56 -13.03 -20.73
N ALA A 220 -13.54 -12.18 -20.40
CA ALA A 220 -14.83 -12.14 -21.07
C ALA A 220 -14.75 -11.51 -22.47
N THR A 221 -13.71 -10.72 -22.74
CA THR A 221 -13.44 -10.10 -24.04
C THR A 221 -12.13 -10.61 -24.65
N PRO A 222 -12.09 -11.85 -25.18
CA PRO A 222 -10.88 -12.36 -25.83
C PRO A 222 -10.56 -11.66 -27.16
N LYS A 223 -11.40 -10.73 -27.63
CA LYS A 223 -11.24 -10.00 -28.90
C LYS A 223 -9.88 -9.30 -29.05
N CYS A 224 -9.17 -8.99 -27.95
CA CYS A 224 -7.85 -8.33 -28.00
C CYS A 224 -6.66 -9.31 -28.05
N LEU A 225 -6.87 -10.60 -27.74
CA LEU A 225 -5.80 -11.61 -27.66
C LEU A 225 -5.64 -12.42 -28.96
N SER A 226 -6.54 -12.23 -29.92
CA SER A 226 -6.46 -12.79 -31.26
C SER A 226 -6.25 -11.66 -32.28
N SER A 227 -5.01 -11.44 -32.72
CA SER A 227 -4.75 -10.57 -33.87
C SER A 227 -5.51 -11.11 -35.10
N PRO A 228 -6.22 -10.27 -35.87
CA PRO A 228 -6.96 -10.68 -37.05
C PRO A 228 -6.02 -10.75 -38.27
N ASN A 229 -5.05 -11.66 -38.28
CA ASN A 229 -4.08 -11.73 -39.39
C ASN A 229 -3.79 -13.14 -39.93
N HIS A 230 -4.72 -14.10 -39.76
CA HIS A 230 -4.58 -15.41 -40.44
C HIS A 230 -5.65 -15.73 -41.50
N SER A 231 -6.70 -14.92 -41.66
CA SER A 231 -7.73 -15.19 -42.67
C SER A 231 -7.37 -14.73 -44.10
N ARG A 232 -6.28 -13.97 -44.32
CA ARG A 232 -5.89 -13.51 -45.68
C ARG A 232 -4.92 -14.41 -46.43
N ARG A 233 -4.23 -15.36 -45.78
CA ARG A 233 -3.23 -16.22 -46.45
C ARG A 233 -3.77 -17.54 -46.99
N LYS A 234 -4.95 -18.00 -46.55
CA LYS A 234 -5.55 -19.25 -47.07
C LYS A 234 -6.28 -19.06 -48.41
N THR A 235 -6.70 -17.84 -48.75
CA THR A 235 -7.39 -17.56 -50.02
C THR A 235 -6.43 -17.34 -51.20
N GLN A 236 -5.15 -17.04 -50.97
CA GLN A 236 -4.16 -16.92 -52.05
C GLN A 236 -3.50 -18.26 -52.44
N LEU A 237 -3.48 -19.26 -51.55
CA LEU A 237 -2.90 -20.57 -51.87
C LEU A 237 -3.82 -21.45 -52.73
N PHE A 238 -5.14 -21.20 -52.71
CA PHE A 238 -6.09 -21.88 -53.61
C PHE A 238 -6.22 -21.21 -54.99
N ALA A 239 -5.92 -19.90 -55.10
CA ALA A 239 -5.93 -19.21 -56.39
C ALA A 239 -4.67 -19.48 -57.24
N ALA A 240 -3.55 -19.86 -56.61
CA ALA A 240 -2.30 -20.15 -57.32
C ALA A 240 -2.18 -21.61 -57.85
N ARG A 241 -3.13 -22.50 -57.51
CA ARG A 241 -3.13 -23.91 -57.98
C ARG A 241 -4.09 -24.17 -59.15
N SER A 242 -4.97 -23.24 -59.49
CA SER A 242 -5.90 -23.35 -60.62
C SER A 242 -5.40 -22.73 -61.92
N SER A 243 -4.21 -22.11 -61.93
CA SER A 243 -3.63 -21.51 -63.15
C SER A 243 -2.55 -22.36 -63.83
N CYS A 244 -2.35 -23.60 -63.39
CA CYS A 244 -1.46 -24.57 -64.03
C CYS A 244 -2.13 -25.95 -64.10
N ARG A 245 -3.23 -26.06 -64.86
CA ARG A 245 -3.59 -27.31 -65.53
C ARG A 245 -4.62 -27.03 -66.64
N CYS A 246 -4.16 -27.24 -67.87
CA CYS A 246 -4.87 -27.26 -69.15
C CYS A 246 -5.31 -25.91 -69.72
#